data_AF-A0A1I5ECS9-F1
#
_entry.id   AF-A0A1I5ECS9-F1
#
_cell.length_a   1.000
_cell.length_b   1.000
_cell.length_c   1.000
_cell.angle_alpha   90.00
_cell.angle_beta   90.00
_cell.angle_gamma   90.00
#
_symmetry.space_group_name_H-M   'P 1'
#
loop_
_entity.id
_entity.type
_entity.pdbx_description
1 polymer ?
#
loop_
_entity_poly.entity_id
_entity_poly.type
_entity_poly.pdbx_seq_one_letter_code
_entity_poly.pdbx_strand_id
1 'polypeptide(L)'
;MAFFYYIGIPLMTIEERYNFTWQGKARARQIAQTPSTGTLRPCKEESINWDTTENLFIGGDNLEVLKLLQKSYHKKIKMIYIDPPYNTGKDFIYKDRFDTSGRRHTNWLNMIYPRLKLARDLLSDEGMIFISIDDHEVVNLSNVCNEIFSEDNFVERFIWVSIKEPTGLIL
;
A
#
# COMPACT_ATOMS: atom_id res chain seq x y z
N MET A 1 -7.28 2.94 12.22
CA MET A 1 -6.61 4.25 12.09
C MET A 1 -6.24 4.47 10.62
N ALA A 2 -6.15 5.70 10.12
CA ALA A 2 -5.76 5.94 8.71
C ALA A 2 -4.66 6.99 8.58
N PHE A 3 -3.77 6.79 7.60
CA PHE A 3 -2.60 7.62 7.31
C PHE A 3 -2.67 8.28 5.95
N PHE A 4 -2.19 9.52 5.85
CA PHE A 4 -2.16 10.27 4.60
C PHE A 4 -0.82 10.94 4.35
N TYR A 5 -0.36 10.83 3.11
CA TYR A 5 0.82 11.55 2.60
C TYR A 5 0.42 12.37 1.37
N TYR A 6 0.85 13.62 1.33
CA TYR A 6 0.80 14.54 0.20
C TYR A 6 2.18 14.62 -0.40
N ILE A 7 2.28 14.34 -1.69
CA ILE A 7 3.56 14.41 -2.36
C ILE A 7 3.85 15.86 -2.71
N GLY A 8 4.77 16.51 -2.00
CA GLY A 8 5.30 17.84 -2.30
C GLY A 8 6.77 17.78 -2.73
N ILE A 9 7.29 18.91 -3.20
CA ILE A 9 8.70 19.10 -3.57
C ILE A 9 9.50 19.31 -2.27
N PRO A 10 10.51 18.47 -1.96
CA PRO A 10 11.33 18.70 -0.77
C PRO A 10 12.26 19.90 -0.99
N LEU A 11 12.23 20.86 -0.06
CA LEU A 11 13.26 21.90 0.08
C LEU A 11 14.21 21.50 1.20
N MET A 12 15.50 21.39 0.85
CA MET A 12 16.69 21.13 1.68
C MET A 12 17.12 19.67 1.91
N THR A 13 18.43 19.48 1.77
CA THR A 13 19.21 18.26 1.94
C THR A 13 19.86 18.25 3.32
N ILE A 14 19.65 17.21 4.12
CA ILE A 14 20.40 16.95 5.36
C ILE A 14 21.05 15.55 5.28
N GLU A 15 22.32 15.49 5.69
CA GLU A 15 23.31 14.46 5.37
C GLU A 15 23.35 13.22 6.31
N GLU A 16 22.41 13.07 7.25
CA GLU A 16 22.22 11.79 7.97
C GLU A 16 20.75 11.38 7.98
N ARG A 17 20.46 10.23 7.36
CA ARG A 17 19.10 9.68 7.27
C ARG A 17 18.96 8.48 8.20
N TYR A 18 18.00 8.53 9.13
CA TYR A 18 17.50 7.35 9.81
C TYR A 18 17.11 6.28 8.78
N ASN A 19 17.58 5.04 8.96
CA ASN A 19 17.30 3.94 8.03
C ASN A 19 16.60 2.79 8.73
N PHE A 20 15.32 2.62 8.42
CA PHE A 20 14.51 1.49 8.89
C PHE A 20 14.86 0.21 8.12
N THR A 21 15.21 -0.89 8.79
CA THR A 21 15.66 -2.13 8.12
C THR A 21 14.90 -3.36 8.60
N TRP A 22 14.71 -4.34 7.71
CA TRP A 22 14.12 -5.66 8.01
C TRP A 22 14.65 -6.72 7.05
N GLN A 23 14.49 -7.99 7.43
CA GLN A 23 14.89 -9.12 6.59
C GLN A 23 14.05 -9.20 5.31
N GLY A 24 14.68 -9.05 4.15
CA GLY A 24 13.99 -9.10 2.85
C GLY A 24 13.74 -7.74 2.21
N LYS A 25 14.07 -6.62 2.88
CA LYS A 25 13.96 -5.26 2.31
C LYS A 25 14.57 -5.12 0.92
N ALA A 26 15.80 -5.61 0.73
CA ALA A 26 16.49 -5.55 -0.56
C ALA A 26 15.73 -6.32 -1.66
N ARG A 27 15.21 -7.51 -1.33
CA ARG A 27 14.40 -8.33 -2.24
C ARG A 27 13.06 -7.65 -2.56
N ALA A 28 12.38 -7.11 -1.55
CA ALA A 28 11.14 -6.38 -1.72
C ALA A 28 11.32 -5.17 -2.67
N ARG A 29 12.43 -4.43 -2.52
CA ARG A 29 12.80 -3.35 -3.44
C ARG A 29 13.06 -3.83 -4.87
N GLN A 30 13.79 -4.93 -5.03
CA GLN A 30 14.06 -5.52 -6.33
C GLN A 30 12.78 -5.97 -7.03
N ILE A 31 11.85 -6.60 -6.29
CA ILE A 31 10.56 -7.05 -6.83
C ILE A 31 9.75 -5.90 -7.43
N ALA A 32 9.76 -4.71 -6.82
CA ALA A 32 9.08 -3.53 -7.37
C ALA A 32 9.68 -3.08 -8.72
N GLN A 33 10.95 -3.36 -8.96
CA GLN A 33 11.67 -2.97 -10.18
C GLN A 33 11.61 -4.04 -11.28
N THR A 34 11.20 -5.27 -10.94
CA THR A 34 11.02 -6.32 -11.95
C THR A 34 9.85 -6.00 -12.89
N PRO A 35 9.98 -6.28 -14.19
CA PRO A 35 8.84 -6.23 -15.11
C PRO A 35 7.70 -7.13 -14.65
N SER A 36 6.47 -6.84 -15.11
CA SER A 36 5.38 -7.80 -14.93
C SER A 36 5.63 -9.04 -15.76
N THR A 37 5.19 -10.19 -15.25
CA THR A 37 5.19 -11.47 -15.98
C THR A 37 3.88 -11.71 -16.74
N GLY A 38 2.86 -10.88 -16.52
CA GLY A 38 1.52 -11.01 -17.07
C GLY A 38 1.18 -9.98 -18.14
N THR A 39 -0.06 -10.05 -18.61
CA THR A 39 -0.68 -9.04 -19.48
C THR A 39 -2.14 -8.88 -19.11
N LEU A 40 -2.72 -7.69 -19.35
CA LEU A 40 -4.14 -7.45 -19.14
C LEU A 40 -4.93 -8.05 -20.31
N ARG A 41 -6.00 -8.78 -20.00
CA ARG A 41 -6.96 -9.28 -20.98
C ARG A 41 -8.31 -8.62 -20.75
N PRO A 42 -8.94 -8.04 -21.78
CA PRO A 42 -10.28 -7.48 -21.65
C PRO A 42 -11.33 -8.58 -21.46
N CYS A 43 -12.24 -8.41 -20.50
CA CYS A 43 -13.34 -9.33 -20.23
C CYS A 43 -14.69 -8.65 -20.49
N LYS A 44 -15.09 -8.55 -21.77
CA LYS A 44 -16.30 -7.80 -22.17
C LYS A 44 -17.58 -8.36 -21.55
N GLU A 45 -17.67 -9.68 -21.43
CA GLU A 45 -18.86 -10.40 -20.94
C GLU A 45 -19.18 -10.07 -19.48
N GLU A 46 -18.15 -9.81 -18.66
CA GLU A 46 -18.29 -9.42 -17.25
C GLU A 46 -18.26 -7.90 -17.04
N SER A 47 -18.08 -7.13 -18.12
CA SER A 47 -17.97 -5.67 -18.03
C SER A 47 -19.35 -5.02 -18.06
N ILE A 48 -19.52 -4.02 -17.20
CA ILE A 48 -20.71 -3.18 -17.16
C ILE A 48 -20.42 -1.93 -18.01
N ASN A 49 -21.32 -1.61 -18.94
CA ASN A 49 -21.23 -0.41 -19.79
C ASN A 49 -19.90 -0.30 -20.59
N TRP A 50 -19.51 -1.38 -21.28
CA TRP A 50 -18.22 -1.53 -21.97
C TRP A 50 -17.78 -0.31 -22.79
N ASP A 51 -18.68 0.29 -23.57
CA ASP A 51 -18.36 1.39 -24.47
C ASP A 51 -18.42 2.78 -23.82
N THR A 52 -18.98 2.91 -22.61
CA THR A 52 -19.24 4.21 -21.98
C THR A 52 -18.63 4.39 -20.59
N THR A 53 -18.21 3.31 -19.93
CA THR A 53 -17.60 3.40 -18.60
C THR A 53 -16.20 4.02 -18.67
N GLU A 54 -15.94 4.97 -17.78
CA GLU A 54 -14.59 5.48 -17.51
C GLU A 54 -13.92 4.74 -16.34
N ASN A 55 -14.64 3.79 -15.72
CA ASN A 55 -14.17 3.01 -14.58
C ASN A 55 -13.58 1.67 -15.03
N LEU A 56 -12.48 1.28 -14.40
CA LEU A 56 -11.77 0.03 -14.69
C LEU A 56 -11.70 -0.85 -13.44
N PHE A 57 -12.10 -2.10 -13.58
CA PHE A 57 -11.85 -3.16 -12.61
C PHE A 57 -10.82 -4.14 -13.17
N ILE A 58 -9.79 -4.45 -12.39
CA ILE A 58 -8.71 -5.37 -12.81
C ILE A 58 -8.59 -6.48 -11.76
N GLY A 59 -8.86 -7.72 -12.19
CA GLY A 59 -8.65 -8.90 -11.36
C GLY A 59 -7.21 -9.42 -11.45
N GLY A 60 -6.60 -9.76 -10.31
CA GLY A 60 -5.26 -10.35 -10.23
C GLY A 60 -4.52 -10.02 -8.94
N ASP A 61 -3.26 -10.46 -8.84
CA ASP A 61 -2.36 -9.99 -7.78
C ASP A 61 -2.04 -8.51 -8.03
N ASN A 62 -2.36 -7.67 -7.05
CA ASN A 62 -2.18 -6.22 -7.12
C ASN A 62 -0.74 -5.78 -7.44
N LEU A 63 0.29 -6.54 -7.05
CA LEU A 63 1.67 -6.22 -7.38
C LEU A 63 1.92 -6.31 -8.89
N GLU A 64 1.40 -7.35 -9.54
CA GLU A 64 1.53 -7.52 -11.00
C GLU A 64 0.70 -6.49 -11.76
N VAL A 65 -0.51 -6.20 -11.28
CA VAL A 65 -1.36 -5.15 -11.85
C VAL A 65 -0.69 -3.78 -11.77
N LEU A 66 -0.14 -3.41 -10.61
CA LEU A 66 0.54 -2.13 -10.43
C LEU A 66 1.74 -1.97 -11.36
N LYS A 67 2.51 -3.05 -11.61
CA LYS A 67 3.61 -3.05 -12.59
C LYS A 67 3.12 -2.77 -14.01
N LEU A 68 2.00 -3.37 -14.42
CA LEU A 68 1.41 -3.16 -15.74
C LEU A 68 0.90 -1.72 -15.92
N LEU A 69 0.35 -1.13 -14.85
CA LEU A 69 -0.18 0.23 -14.87
C LEU A 69 0.91 1.31 -14.96
N GLN A 70 2.15 1.01 -14.56
CA GLN A 70 3.27 1.97 -14.60
C GLN A 70 3.39 2.64 -15.98
N LYS A 71 3.32 1.89 -17.08
CA LYS A 71 3.53 2.43 -18.42
C LYS A 71 2.50 3.49 -18.81
N SER A 72 1.24 3.30 -18.44
CA SER A 72 0.13 4.15 -18.89
C SER A 72 -0.28 5.21 -17.88
N TYR A 73 -0.05 4.95 -16.59
CA TYR A 73 -0.54 5.76 -15.46
C TYR A 73 0.55 6.36 -14.59
N HIS A 74 1.83 6.29 -15.00
CA HIS A 74 2.92 6.99 -14.32
C HIS A 74 2.56 8.46 -14.08
N LYS A 75 2.59 8.90 -12.81
CA LYS A 75 2.27 10.27 -12.39
C LYS A 75 0.87 10.79 -12.78
N LYS A 76 -0.11 9.91 -13.01
CA LYS A 76 -1.47 10.32 -13.44
C LYS A 76 -2.53 10.14 -12.36
N ILE A 77 -2.24 9.43 -11.28
CA ILE A 77 -3.24 9.12 -10.25
C ILE A 77 -3.29 10.24 -9.22
N LYS A 78 -4.47 10.87 -9.08
CA LYS A 78 -4.70 11.95 -8.12
C LYS A 78 -4.86 11.45 -6.68
N MET A 79 -5.48 10.29 -6.51
CA MET A 79 -5.78 9.73 -5.19
C MET A 79 -5.70 8.21 -5.20
N ILE A 80 -5.06 7.64 -4.19
CA ILE A 80 -5.07 6.19 -3.93
C ILE A 80 -5.66 5.97 -2.54
N TYR A 81 -6.59 5.03 -2.40
CA TYR A 81 -7.04 4.51 -1.12
C TYR A 81 -6.78 3.01 -1.05
N ILE A 82 -6.17 2.55 0.04
CA ILE A 82 -5.95 1.12 0.31
C ILE A 82 -6.29 0.76 1.76
N ASP A 83 -6.76 -0.47 1.92
CA ASP A 83 -7.05 -1.09 3.21
C ASP A 83 -6.30 -2.43 3.30
N PRO A 84 -4.95 -2.40 3.46
CA PRO A 84 -4.15 -3.61 3.51
C PRO A 84 -4.54 -4.50 4.71
N PRO A 85 -4.27 -5.82 4.65
CA PRO A 85 -4.59 -6.72 5.75
C PRO A 85 -3.89 -6.24 7.04
N TYR A 86 -4.63 -6.12 8.13
CA TYR A 86 -4.15 -5.60 9.42
C TYR A 86 -3.22 -6.53 10.17
N ASN A 87 -2.79 -7.61 9.52
CA ASN A 87 -1.89 -8.59 10.09
C ASN A 87 -2.34 -8.98 11.50
N THR A 88 -3.60 -9.38 11.71
CA THR A 88 -4.23 -9.70 13.03
C THR A 88 -4.03 -11.17 13.45
N GLY A 89 -3.40 -11.97 12.57
CA GLY A 89 -3.16 -13.40 12.76
C GLY A 89 -4.30 -14.29 12.27
N LYS A 90 -5.47 -13.72 11.97
CA LYS A 90 -6.61 -14.43 11.35
C LYS A 90 -6.70 -14.21 9.84
N ASP A 91 -6.19 -13.07 9.35
CA ASP A 91 -6.47 -12.58 7.98
C ASP A 91 -5.26 -12.65 7.03
N PHE A 92 -4.12 -13.21 7.45
CA PHE A 92 -2.90 -13.18 6.63
C PHE A 92 -2.86 -14.33 5.63
N ILE A 93 -3.51 -14.16 4.47
CA ILE A 93 -3.48 -15.08 3.32
C ILE A 93 -2.27 -14.81 2.41
N TYR A 94 -1.09 -14.55 2.98
CA TYR A 94 0.17 -14.68 2.23
C TYR A 94 0.95 -15.84 2.84
N LYS A 95 0.80 -17.01 2.21
CA LYS A 95 1.59 -18.21 2.50
C LYS A 95 3.02 -18.01 1.99
N ASP A 96 3.81 -17.19 2.67
CA ASP A 96 5.24 -17.42 2.60
C ASP A 96 5.52 -18.74 3.32
N ARG A 97 6.20 -19.67 2.66
CA ARG A 97 6.55 -21.00 3.20
C ARG A 97 7.59 -20.93 4.34
N PHE A 98 7.76 -19.77 4.96
CA PHE A 98 8.70 -19.47 6.02
C PHE A 98 7.93 -19.15 7.30
N ASP A 99 7.50 -20.23 7.94
CA ASP A 99 7.58 -20.48 9.36
C ASP A 99 6.95 -19.47 10.36
N THR A 100 6.15 -20.06 11.23
CA THR A 100 5.48 -19.60 12.45
C THR A 100 6.37 -18.93 13.53
N SER A 101 7.59 -18.51 13.20
CA SER A 101 8.60 -18.02 14.13
C SER A 101 8.79 -16.49 14.05
N GLY A 102 7.86 -15.71 14.62
CA GLY A 102 8.10 -14.29 14.94
C GLY A 102 8.33 -13.30 13.78
N ARG A 103 8.25 -13.72 12.52
CA ARG A 103 8.50 -12.89 11.32
C ARG A 103 7.25 -12.21 10.75
N ARG A 104 6.20 -12.08 11.55
CA ARG A 104 4.89 -11.56 11.14
C ARG A 104 4.98 -10.15 10.52
N HIS A 105 5.71 -9.24 11.17
CA HIS A 105 5.96 -7.88 10.68
C HIS A 105 6.81 -7.87 9.41
N THR A 106 7.87 -8.69 9.37
CA THR A 106 8.75 -8.85 8.21
C THR A 106 7.99 -9.30 6.97
N ASN A 107 7.08 -10.28 7.10
CA ASN A 107 6.29 -10.78 5.99
C ASN A 107 5.31 -9.72 5.48
N TRP A 108 4.65 -8.99 6.41
CA TRP A 108 3.78 -7.88 6.04
C TRP A 108 4.55 -6.74 5.34
N LEU A 109 5.74 -6.38 5.85
CA LEU A 109 6.64 -5.40 5.23
C LEU A 109 7.09 -5.83 3.83
N ASN A 110 7.47 -7.09 3.65
CA ASN A 110 7.85 -7.66 2.34
C ASN A 110 6.67 -7.63 1.34
N MET A 111 5.44 -7.75 1.83
CA MET A 111 4.23 -7.63 1.01
C MET A 111 3.91 -6.15 0.68
N ILE A 112 3.88 -5.24 1.65
CA ILE A 112 3.37 -3.88 1.43
C ILE A 112 4.39 -2.98 0.71
N TYR A 113 5.68 -3.11 1.03
CA TYR A 113 6.72 -2.23 0.51
C TYR A 113 6.75 -2.13 -1.03
N PRO A 114 6.77 -3.24 -1.81
CA PRO A 114 6.83 -3.12 -3.26
C PRO A 114 5.55 -2.49 -3.85
N ARG A 115 4.40 -2.69 -3.19
CA ARG A 115 3.11 -2.13 -3.62
C ARG A 115 3.07 -0.62 -3.42
N LEU A 116 3.49 -0.16 -2.24
CA LEU A 116 3.60 1.28 -1.97
C LEU A 116 4.64 1.95 -2.87
N LYS A 117 5.74 1.26 -3.18
CA LYS A 117 6.76 1.80 -4.06
C LYS A 117 6.23 2.02 -5.49
N LEU A 118 5.46 1.07 -6.02
CA LEU A 118 4.79 1.23 -7.32
C LEU A 118 3.67 2.27 -7.25
N ALA A 119 2.88 2.29 -6.18
CA ALA A 119 1.82 3.29 -5.98
C ALA A 119 2.38 4.72 -6.00
N ARG A 120 3.55 4.94 -5.38
CA ARG A 120 4.28 6.21 -5.43
C ARG A 120 4.59 6.68 -6.84
N ASP A 121 4.94 5.75 -7.73
CA ASP A 121 5.32 6.06 -9.10
C ASP A 121 4.07 6.35 -9.98
N LEU A 122 2.89 5.86 -9.57
CA LEU A 122 1.60 6.16 -10.23
C LEU A 122 1.00 7.50 -9.80
N LEU A 123 1.22 7.92 -8.55
CA LEU A 123 0.70 9.18 -8.01
C LEU A 123 1.28 10.39 -8.75
N SER A 124 0.41 11.32 -9.12
CA SER A 124 0.83 12.64 -9.61
C SER A 124 1.64 13.39 -8.56
N ASP A 125 2.27 14.49 -8.98
CA ASP A 125 3.06 15.33 -8.07
C ASP A 125 2.22 16.14 -7.07
N GLU A 126 0.88 16.12 -7.18
CA GLU A 126 -0.07 16.65 -6.18
C GLU A 126 -0.96 15.53 -5.62
N GLY A 127 -0.59 14.27 -5.91
CA GLY A 127 -1.38 13.11 -5.55
C GLY A 127 -1.33 12.80 -4.06
N MET A 128 -2.41 12.21 -3.55
CA MET A 128 -2.50 11.79 -2.15
C MET A 128 -2.76 10.29 -2.03
N ILE A 129 -2.15 9.66 -1.03
CA ILE A 129 -2.42 8.26 -0.68
C ILE A 129 -3.02 8.15 0.71
N PHE A 130 -4.04 7.29 0.78
CA PHE A 130 -4.88 7.01 1.93
C PHE A 130 -4.71 5.55 2.32
N ILE A 131 -4.22 5.28 3.54
CA ILE A 131 -3.93 3.91 4.00
C ILE A 131 -4.59 3.68 5.35
N SER A 132 -5.58 2.79 5.38
CA SER A 132 -6.17 2.29 6.62
C SER A 132 -5.29 1.21 7.24
N ILE A 133 -5.13 1.24 8.56
CA ILE A 133 -4.32 0.28 9.33
C ILE A 133 -4.77 0.21 10.78
N ASP A 134 -4.46 -0.87 11.46
CA ASP A 134 -4.65 -1.01 12.90
C ASP A 134 -3.39 -0.60 13.70
N ASP A 135 -3.44 -0.81 15.01
CA ASP A 135 -2.37 -0.44 15.93
C ASP A 135 -1.17 -1.39 15.87
N HIS A 136 -1.28 -2.55 15.21
CA HIS A 136 -0.19 -3.55 15.16
C HIS A 136 0.90 -3.19 14.15
N GLU A 137 0.53 -2.61 13.00
CA GLU A 137 1.48 -2.28 11.92
C GLU A 137 1.66 -0.77 11.70
N VAL A 138 0.97 0.06 12.48
CA VAL A 138 1.01 1.53 12.45
C VAL A 138 2.42 2.12 12.34
N VAL A 139 3.35 1.65 13.19
CA VAL A 139 4.73 2.16 13.24
C VAL A 139 5.52 1.70 12.01
N ASN A 140 5.38 0.42 11.64
CA ASN A 140 6.06 -0.17 10.49
C ASN A 140 5.63 0.49 9.18
N LEU A 141 4.31 0.71 9.02
CA LEU A 141 3.77 1.43 7.88
C LEU A 141 4.28 2.86 7.83
N SER A 142 4.31 3.57 8.96
CA SER A 142 4.83 4.95 9.02
C SER A 142 6.28 5.02 8.55
N ASN A 143 7.14 4.11 9.03
CA ASN A 143 8.54 4.07 8.61
C ASN A 143 8.71 3.77 7.12
N VAL A 144 7.93 2.82 6.58
CA VAL A 144 7.94 2.51 5.15
C VAL A 144 7.46 3.69 4.31
N CYS A 145 6.39 4.37 4.75
CA CYS A 145 5.87 5.51 4.04
C CYS A 145 6.84 6.70 4.07
N ASN A 146 7.46 7.01 5.21
CA ASN A 146 8.49 8.05 5.30
C ASN A 146 9.64 7.76 4.32
N GLU A 147 10.07 6.51 4.17
CA GLU A 147 11.09 6.14 3.19
C GLU A 147 10.64 6.31 1.73
N ILE A 148 9.39 5.93 1.41
CA ILE A 148 8.89 5.91 0.01
C ILE A 148 8.39 7.29 -0.45
N PHE A 149 7.71 8.01 0.43
CA PHE A 149 7.01 9.27 0.13
C PHE A 149 7.77 10.50 0.64
N SER A 150 8.81 10.35 1.44
CA SER A 150 9.43 11.40 2.28
C SER A 150 8.59 11.72 3.52
N GLU A 151 9.25 12.02 4.63
CA GLU A 151 8.60 12.46 5.86
C GLU A 151 8.00 13.86 5.74
N ASP A 152 8.64 14.76 4.98
CA ASP A 152 8.13 16.11 4.69
C ASP A 152 6.77 16.13 3.97
N ASN A 153 6.43 14.99 3.37
CA ASN A 153 5.21 14.76 2.63
C ASN A 153 4.12 14.13 3.50
N PHE A 154 4.36 13.90 4.78
CA PHE A 154 3.32 13.47 5.71
C PHE A 154 2.33 14.61 5.96
N VAL A 155 1.03 14.32 5.86
CA VAL A 155 -0.03 15.32 6.07
C VAL A 155 -0.61 15.17 7.47
N GLU A 156 -1.29 14.04 7.70
CA GLU A 156 -2.03 13.83 8.94
C GLU A 156 -2.39 12.34 9.13
N ARG A 157 -2.75 12.00 10.36
CA ARG A 157 -3.21 10.69 10.79
C ARG A 157 -4.56 10.82 11.47
N PHE A 158 -5.54 10.09 10.97
CA PHE A 158 -6.91 10.14 11.47
C PHE A 158 -7.19 8.91 12.35
N ILE A 159 -7.75 9.16 13.52
CA ILE A 159 -8.17 8.10 14.45
C ILE A 159 -9.63 7.80 14.20
N TRP A 160 -9.90 6.58 13.73
CA TRP A 160 -11.27 6.08 13.59
C TRP A 160 -11.63 5.26 14.83
N VAL A 161 -12.60 5.74 15.60
CA VAL A 161 -13.13 5.06 16.79
C VAL A 161 -14.39 4.32 16.39
N SER A 162 -14.35 2.98 16.39
CA SER A 162 -15.56 2.17 16.29
C SER A 162 -16.15 1.96 17.68
N ILE A 163 -17.38 2.41 17.89
CA ILE A 163 -18.13 2.12 19.11
C ILE A 163 -18.72 0.72 18.91
N LYS A 164 -18.26 -0.27 19.68
CA LYS A 164 -19.00 -1.53 19.83
C LYS A 164 -20.07 -1.28 20.87
N GLU A 165 -21.34 -1.52 20.53
CA GLU A 165 -22.41 -1.55 21.53
C GLU A 165 -22.01 -2.51 22.67
N PRO A 166 -22.22 -2.14 23.94
CA PRO A 166 -21.94 -3.06 25.04
C PRO A 166 -22.88 -4.26 24.92
N THR A 167 -22.33 -5.42 24.56
CA THR A 167 -23.03 -6.70 24.68
C THR A 167 -23.27 -6.99 26.16
N GLY A 168 -24.48 -6.70 26.64
CA GLY A 168 -24.98 -7.18 27.93
C GLY A 168 -25.35 -6.10 28.94
N LEU A 169 -26.52 -5.47 28.75
CA LEU A 169 -27.37 -5.00 29.85
C LEU A 169 -28.81 -5.39 29.49
N ILE A 170 -29.18 -6.64 29.77
CA ILE A 170 -30.58 -7.03 29.95
C ILE A 170 -30.83 -6.82 31.44
N LEU A 171 -31.65 -5.82 31.78
CA LEU A 171 -32.22 -5.62 33.12
C LEU A 171 -33.25 -6.71 33.41
#